data_AF-A0A1H1AVN3-F1
#
_entry.id   AF-A0A1H1AVN3-F1
#
_cell.length_a   1.000
_cell.length_b   1.000
_cell.length_c   1.000
_cell.angle_alpha   90.00
_cell.angle_beta   90.00
_cell.angle_gamma   90.00
#
_symmetry.space_group_name_H-M   'P 1'
#
loop_
_entity.id
_entity.type
_entity.pdbx_description
1 polymer ?
#
loop_
_entity_poly.entity_id
_entity_poly.type
_entity_poly.pdbx_seq_one_letter_code
_entity_poly.pdbx_strand_id
1 'polypeptide(L)'
;MKRDIQDHLRAVARIARWEVSRSAGTIDRRTAVLGLVALLLAGSVAGAGVLTGGVEIDRGIYRVGVAPENPYYEPVAASSALDPRPPDARALENGDIDLLVAGDTFYAADSQKGRAALSTTRSVVQRYNDGLMLREENRTAAFPVVVTLRYLDRSTPLTSGGDAGGATGGAGTGGGGEGSSGGGDDSDATGGTDEGTAGGDGSAAGGSGSPSDDGRLRVPEVGGANPLSSGSTGSPAAIQPPFPFASLVLAFAFLVPMNFVVQAYGSTMLNERINRRGELLLVAPVSPGDIVAGKTLPYFGLMVGLTSLIAVGVGGGALSVAAVLPVALTFLAATFVGAMFARSFKELTFVTVAASVFLTSYAFVPAIFANVTPIALISPLTLVVRDLQPAGVVGLGEYVFSTGPFYLCSGVLFLLGAGVYREEDMFTQRPVPLKFLDALDARISRPRDVAVLSALSIPFVFVAELLAIAVLFALPVEATVPVLLLLVAVVEEFAKSVHVYAAFEKSRFERAAGTALRVGALSGLGFFVGEKFTAVAQAVALPELVLGQATLAPSGVGAFSGIGVLSAVGLFLAPLVLHVVTAGLTALGASRDGRSYAASFVVAVLLHTAYNLTVVNALG
;
A
#
# COMPACT_ATOMS: atom_id res chain seq x y z
N MET A 1 -38.52 -16.32 -20.75
CA MET A 1 -39.16 -15.14 -20.11
C MET A 1 -38.08 -14.39 -19.34
N LYS A 2 -37.71 -13.17 -19.76
CA LYS A 2 -36.84 -12.32 -18.95
C LYS A 2 -37.68 -11.84 -17.77
N ARG A 3 -37.21 -12.07 -16.55
CA ARG A 3 -37.85 -11.55 -15.35
C ARG A 3 -37.80 -10.03 -15.33
N ASP A 4 -38.79 -9.43 -14.72
CA ASP A 4 -38.74 -8.00 -14.43
C ASP A 4 -37.65 -7.74 -13.37
N ILE A 5 -36.99 -6.59 -13.44
CA ILE A 5 -35.96 -6.16 -12.49
C ILE A 5 -36.54 -6.16 -11.07
N GLN A 6 -37.82 -5.81 -10.93
CA GLN A 6 -38.51 -5.83 -9.64
C GLN A 6 -38.54 -7.23 -9.01
N ASP A 7 -38.69 -8.28 -9.81
CA ASP A 7 -38.70 -9.66 -9.30
C ASP A 7 -37.33 -10.10 -8.81
N HIS A 8 -36.27 -9.68 -9.52
CA HIS A 8 -34.89 -9.89 -9.09
C HIS A 8 -34.62 -9.20 -7.74
N LEU A 9 -34.97 -7.93 -7.61
CA LEU A 9 -34.78 -7.17 -6.37
C LEU A 9 -35.57 -7.75 -5.19
N ARG A 10 -36.82 -8.20 -5.43
CA ARG A 10 -37.64 -8.87 -4.41
C ARG A 10 -37.01 -10.20 -3.97
N ALA A 11 -36.46 -10.97 -4.90
CA ALA A 11 -35.76 -12.21 -4.58
C ALA A 11 -34.51 -11.94 -3.73
N VAL A 12 -33.66 -10.99 -4.14
CA VAL A 12 -32.47 -10.55 -3.41
C VAL A 12 -32.84 -10.11 -1.99
N ALA A 13 -33.83 -9.24 -1.83
CA ALA A 13 -34.26 -8.72 -0.53
C ALA A 13 -34.82 -9.83 0.38
N ARG A 14 -35.55 -10.80 -0.18
CA ARG A 14 -36.08 -11.95 0.57
C ARG A 14 -34.96 -12.83 1.10
N ILE A 15 -33.98 -13.14 0.25
CA ILE A 15 -32.81 -13.95 0.61
C ILE A 15 -31.97 -13.21 1.67
N ALA A 16 -31.75 -11.90 1.49
CA ALA A 16 -31.04 -11.07 2.46
C ALA A 16 -31.71 -11.08 3.84
N ARG A 17 -33.04 -10.90 3.89
CA ARG A 17 -33.80 -10.95 5.14
C ARG A 17 -33.70 -12.32 5.83
N TRP A 18 -33.77 -13.40 5.05
CA TRP A 18 -33.62 -14.74 5.57
C TRP A 18 -32.22 -14.98 6.14
N GLU A 19 -31.17 -14.55 5.42
CA GLU A 19 -29.78 -14.66 5.86
C GLU A 19 -29.55 -13.90 7.18
N VAL A 20 -30.09 -12.68 7.33
CA VAL A 20 -30.04 -11.91 8.59
C VAL A 20 -30.68 -12.71 9.74
N SER A 21 -31.88 -13.26 9.52
CA SER A 21 -32.59 -14.02 10.56
C SER A 21 -31.86 -15.28 11.00
N ARG A 22 -31.16 -15.93 10.06
CA ARG A 22 -30.37 -17.13 10.31
C ARG A 22 -29.08 -16.80 11.06
N SER A 23 -28.35 -15.78 10.62
CA SER A 23 -27.07 -15.38 11.22
C SER A 23 -27.25 -14.82 12.64
N ALA A 24 -28.36 -14.11 12.90
CA ALA A 24 -28.72 -13.64 14.24
C ALA A 24 -28.90 -14.78 15.26
N GLY A 25 -29.23 -16.00 14.82
CA GLY A 25 -29.33 -17.19 15.68
C GLY A 25 -28.00 -17.89 15.95
N THR A 26 -26.92 -17.53 15.26
CA THR A 26 -25.61 -18.22 15.34
C THR A 26 -24.54 -17.49 16.13
N ILE A 27 -24.70 -16.18 16.37
CA ILE A 27 -23.73 -15.39 17.13
C ILE A 27 -24.15 -15.37 18.62
N ASP A 28 -23.34 -15.97 19.49
CA ASP A 28 -23.55 -15.87 20.94
C ASP A 28 -23.41 -14.40 21.38
N ARG A 29 -24.27 -13.96 22.31
CA ARG A 29 -24.24 -12.59 22.87
C ARG A 29 -22.87 -12.25 23.42
N ARG A 30 -22.14 -13.23 23.97
CA ARG A 30 -20.78 -13.05 24.48
C ARG A 30 -19.79 -12.70 23.37
N THR A 31 -19.87 -13.35 22.21
CA THR A 31 -18.99 -13.08 21.07
C THR A 31 -19.29 -11.71 20.45
N ALA A 32 -20.57 -11.33 20.35
CA ALA A 32 -20.96 -10.00 19.89
C ALA A 32 -20.46 -8.89 20.84
N VAL A 33 -20.58 -9.11 22.15
CA VAL A 33 -20.08 -8.17 23.17
C VAL A 33 -18.56 -8.09 23.15
N LEU A 34 -17.84 -9.22 23.03
CA LEU A 34 -16.38 -9.23 22.92
C LEU A 34 -15.90 -8.52 21.65
N GLY A 35 -16.58 -8.70 20.52
CA GLY A 35 -16.29 -7.97 19.28
C GLY A 35 -16.52 -6.47 19.41
N LEU A 36 -17.64 -6.06 20.05
CA LEU A 36 -17.94 -4.66 20.34
C LEU A 36 -16.90 -4.05 21.30
N VAL A 37 -16.50 -4.78 22.35
CA VAL A 37 -15.47 -4.36 23.30
C VAL A 37 -14.11 -4.24 22.63
N ALA A 38 -13.73 -5.19 21.77
CA ALA A 38 -12.49 -5.08 21.00
C ALA A 38 -12.50 -3.86 20.07
N LEU A 39 -13.64 -3.57 19.42
CA LEU A 39 -13.82 -2.39 18.58
C LEU A 39 -13.74 -1.08 19.40
N LEU A 40 -14.39 -1.05 20.56
CA LEU A 40 -14.36 0.08 21.49
C LEU A 40 -12.96 0.27 22.08
N LEU A 41 -12.24 -0.80 22.40
CA LEU A 41 -10.87 -0.74 22.88
C LEU A 41 -9.94 -0.19 21.79
N ALA A 42 -10.02 -0.70 20.56
CA ALA A 42 -9.27 -0.17 19.43
C ALA A 42 -9.58 1.31 19.15
N GLY A 43 -10.86 1.69 19.17
CA GLY A 43 -11.31 3.08 19.04
C GLY A 43 -10.89 3.97 20.20
N SER A 44 -10.86 3.46 21.43
CA SER A 44 -10.43 4.19 22.61
C SER A 44 -8.92 4.39 22.66
N VAL A 45 -8.11 3.44 22.17
CA VAL A 45 -6.65 3.62 22.05
C VAL A 45 -6.32 4.68 21.00
N ALA A 46 -7.05 4.70 19.88
CA ALA A 46 -6.93 5.75 18.87
C ALA A 46 -7.44 7.12 19.39
N GLY A 47 -8.57 7.16 20.10
CA GLY A 47 -9.19 8.39 20.59
C GLY A 47 -8.52 8.98 21.84
N ALA A 48 -8.06 8.16 22.78
CA ALA A 48 -7.31 8.60 23.96
C ALA A 48 -5.93 9.12 23.57
N GLY A 49 -5.28 8.52 22.56
CA GLY A 49 -4.03 9.06 22.01
C GLY A 49 -4.16 10.51 21.52
N VAL A 50 -5.33 10.88 20.99
CA VAL A 50 -5.64 12.23 20.50
C VAL A 50 -6.05 13.18 21.65
N LEU A 51 -6.78 12.68 22.66
CA LEU A 51 -7.33 13.53 23.73
C LEU A 51 -6.42 13.68 24.95
N THR A 52 -5.52 12.73 25.23
CA THR A 52 -4.75 12.70 26.48
C THR A 52 -3.23 12.78 26.32
N GLY A 53 -2.72 13.05 25.11
CA GLY A 53 -1.28 13.24 24.93
C GLY A 53 -0.44 11.99 25.22
N GLY A 54 -0.94 10.81 24.80
CA GLY A 54 -0.23 9.53 24.93
C GLY A 54 -0.50 8.81 26.25
N VAL A 55 -0.69 7.50 26.17
CA VAL A 55 -0.58 6.62 27.34
C VAL A 55 0.91 6.46 27.60
N GLU A 56 1.41 6.94 28.74
CA GLU A 56 2.82 6.78 29.14
C GLU A 56 3.08 5.30 29.46
N ILE A 57 3.36 4.51 28.43
CA ILE A 57 3.80 3.11 28.53
C ILE A 57 5.21 3.04 29.14
N ASP A 58 5.94 4.17 29.14
CA ASP A 58 7.37 4.24 29.47
C ASP A 58 7.68 4.63 30.93
N ARG A 59 6.95 4.14 31.94
CA ARG A 59 7.21 4.55 33.33
C ARG A 59 8.43 3.85 33.96
N GLY A 60 9.35 4.64 34.52
CA GLY A 60 10.45 4.15 35.39
C GLY A 60 11.37 3.13 34.74
N ILE A 61 11.56 3.18 33.42
CA ILE A 61 12.34 2.19 32.67
C ILE A 61 13.82 2.21 33.08
N TYR A 62 14.37 3.41 33.32
CA TYR A 62 15.79 3.60 33.61
C TYR A 62 16.01 4.15 35.02
N ARG A 63 16.79 3.43 35.82
CA ARG A 63 17.12 3.79 37.20
C ARG A 63 18.36 4.68 37.18
N VAL A 64 18.24 5.91 37.66
CA VAL A 64 19.31 6.90 37.62
C VAL A 64 19.73 7.26 39.04
N GLY A 65 20.94 6.89 39.44
CA GLY A 65 21.56 7.31 40.69
C GLY A 65 21.95 8.78 40.63
N VAL A 66 21.19 9.66 41.30
CA VAL A 66 21.44 11.12 41.29
C VAL A 66 21.12 11.69 42.67
N ALA A 67 22.03 12.54 43.19
CA ALA A 67 21.86 13.18 44.48
C ALA A 67 20.77 14.27 44.40
N PRO A 68 19.89 14.45 45.41
CA PRO A 68 18.88 15.51 45.43
C PRO A 68 19.43 16.94 45.24
N GLU A 69 20.70 17.14 45.59
CA GLU A 69 21.40 18.42 45.56
C GLU A 69 22.09 18.66 44.21
N ASN A 70 22.11 17.64 43.33
CA ASN A 70 22.73 17.72 42.02
C ASN A 70 21.80 18.45 41.03
N PRO A 71 22.31 19.36 40.18
CA PRO A 71 21.50 20.09 39.18
C PRO A 71 20.69 19.20 38.23
N TYR A 72 21.14 17.96 38.00
CA TYR A 72 20.44 17.00 37.14
C TYR A 72 19.31 16.24 37.84
N TYR A 73 19.12 16.41 39.16
CA TYR A 73 18.06 15.73 39.91
C TYR A 73 16.67 16.15 39.42
N GLU A 74 16.42 17.45 39.32
CA GLU A 74 15.12 18.01 38.89
C GLU A 74 14.69 17.52 37.50
N PRO A 75 15.54 17.58 36.44
CA PRO A 75 15.22 16.97 35.16
C PRO A 75 14.89 15.48 35.23
N VAL A 76 15.64 14.71 36.04
CA VAL A 76 15.44 13.26 36.19
C VAL A 76 14.13 12.97 36.90
N ALA A 77 13.83 13.67 37.98
CA ALA A 77 12.61 13.50 38.77
C ALA A 77 11.35 13.97 38.02
N ALA A 78 11.49 14.96 37.13
CA ALA A 78 10.39 15.47 36.30
C ALA A 78 10.02 14.54 35.14
N SER A 79 10.84 13.53 34.81
CA SER A 79 10.61 12.61 33.71
C SER A 79 9.91 11.33 34.18
N SER A 80 8.84 10.93 33.49
CA SER A 80 8.16 9.65 33.76
C SER A 80 9.02 8.43 33.38
N ALA A 81 10.00 8.57 32.48
CA ALA A 81 10.86 7.50 32.01
C ALA A 81 12.05 7.15 32.93
N LEU A 82 12.40 8.06 33.83
CA LEU A 82 13.56 7.93 34.72
C LEU A 82 13.10 7.74 36.15
N ASP A 83 13.73 6.81 36.87
CA ASP A 83 13.49 6.57 38.29
C ASP A 83 14.71 7.06 39.10
N PRO A 84 14.62 8.20 39.82
CA PRO A 84 15.72 8.71 40.62
C PRO A 84 16.00 7.80 41.82
N ARG A 85 17.26 7.38 41.95
CA ARG A 85 17.77 6.53 43.02
C ARG A 85 18.91 7.24 43.76
N PRO A 86 19.23 6.83 45.00
CA PRO A 86 20.42 7.32 45.68
C PRO A 86 21.69 7.06 44.85
N PRO A 87 22.62 8.02 44.76
CA PRO A 87 23.86 7.85 44.01
C PRO A 87 24.79 6.90 44.77
N ASP A 88 24.92 5.66 44.30
CA ASP A 88 25.81 4.64 44.86
C ASP A 88 26.58 3.90 43.75
N ALA A 89 27.92 3.97 43.80
CA ALA A 89 28.80 3.29 42.85
C ALA A 89 28.65 1.76 42.90
N ARG A 90 28.42 1.19 44.08
CA ARG A 90 28.20 -0.27 44.23
C ARG A 90 26.88 -0.69 43.61
N ALA A 91 25.86 0.17 43.67
CA ALA A 91 24.59 -0.09 43.01
C ALA A 91 24.73 -0.09 41.48
N LEU A 92 25.66 0.70 40.91
CA LEU A 92 25.94 0.66 39.47
C LEU A 92 26.65 -0.65 39.08
N GLU A 93 27.66 -1.05 39.84
CA GLU A 93 28.40 -2.30 39.62
C GLU A 93 27.50 -3.55 39.73
N ASN A 94 26.56 -3.53 40.68
CA ASN A 94 25.60 -4.62 40.90
C ASN A 94 24.42 -4.61 39.90
N GLY A 95 24.28 -3.57 39.07
CA GLY A 95 23.17 -3.42 38.12
C GLY A 95 21.84 -2.99 38.76
N ASP A 96 21.87 -2.46 39.98
CA ASP A 96 20.72 -1.91 40.69
C ASP A 96 20.33 -0.51 40.18
N ILE A 97 21.29 0.22 39.61
CA ILE A 97 21.07 1.45 38.84
C ILE A 97 21.66 1.30 37.43
N ASP A 98 21.04 1.96 36.46
CA ASP A 98 21.42 1.87 35.04
C ASP A 98 22.38 3.01 34.64
N LEU A 99 22.35 4.13 35.37
CA LEU A 99 23.20 5.32 35.19
C LEU A 99 23.49 5.96 36.55
N LEU A 100 24.73 6.35 36.81
CA LEU A 100 25.13 7.13 37.99
C LEU A 100 25.59 8.53 37.55
N VAL A 101 25.08 9.55 38.21
CA VAL A 101 25.48 10.96 38.05
C VAL A 101 26.27 11.37 39.29
N ALA A 102 27.58 11.56 39.13
CA ALA A 102 28.46 11.99 40.21
C ALA A 102 29.13 13.32 39.83
N GLY A 103 28.70 14.40 40.47
CA GLY A 103 29.05 15.75 40.05
C GLY A 103 28.59 16.01 38.61
N ASP A 104 29.53 16.34 37.74
CA ASP A 104 29.31 16.58 36.30
C ASP A 104 29.61 15.36 35.43
N THR A 105 29.95 14.21 36.03
CA THR A 105 30.33 13.00 35.29
C THR A 105 29.21 11.97 35.31
N PHE A 106 29.00 11.33 34.16
CA PHE A 106 27.98 10.31 33.96
C PHE A 106 28.63 8.95 33.76
N TYR A 107 28.32 8.01 34.64
CA TYR A 107 28.79 6.63 34.57
C TYR A 107 27.62 5.72 34.21
N ALA A 108 27.59 5.27 32.95
CA ALA A 108 26.60 4.31 32.49
C ALA A 108 27.04 2.88 32.82
N ALA A 109 26.10 2.02 33.19
CA ALA A 109 26.38 0.59 33.28
C ALA A 109 26.80 0.05 31.89
N ASP A 110 27.75 -0.89 31.86
CA ASP A 110 28.25 -1.50 30.62
C ASP A 110 27.24 -2.50 30.04
N SER A 111 26.11 -1.97 29.60
CA SER A 111 25.00 -2.71 29.01
C SER A 111 24.30 -1.86 27.96
N GLN A 112 23.50 -2.51 27.12
CA GLN A 112 22.62 -1.79 26.19
C GLN A 112 21.63 -0.88 26.95
N LYS A 113 21.16 -1.32 28.13
CA LYS A 113 20.23 -0.56 28.97
C LYS A 113 20.89 0.67 29.59
N GLY A 114 22.13 0.56 30.08
CA GLY A 114 22.87 1.69 30.65
C GLY A 114 23.21 2.76 29.61
N ARG A 115 23.60 2.36 28.39
CA ARG A 115 23.79 3.30 27.26
C ARG A 115 22.49 4.00 26.87
N ALA A 116 21.37 3.27 26.85
CA ALA A 116 20.05 3.84 26.59
C ALA A 116 19.63 4.82 27.71
N ALA A 117 19.89 4.49 28.97
CA ALA A 117 19.64 5.36 30.12
C ALA A 117 20.42 6.68 29.98
N LEU A 118 21.71 6.63 29.65
CA LEU A 118 22.51 7.84 29.40
C LEU A 118 21.93 8.71 28.28
N SER A 119 21.56 8.10 27.14
CA SER A 119 20.97 8.85 26.04
C SER A 119 19.61 9.47 26.41
N THR A 120 18.78 8.74 27.17
CA THR A 120 17.47 9.22 27.61
C THR A 120 17.62 10.36 28.61
N THR A 121 18.52 10.24 29.59
CA THR A 121 18.83 11.31 30.54
C THR A 121 19.31 12.57 29.84
N ARG A 122 20.16 12.46 28.80
CA ARG A 122 20.57 13.62 27.99
C ARG A 122 19.37 14.30 27.33
N SER A 123 18.49 13.55 26.67
CA SER A 123 17.28 14.10 26.03
C SER A 123 16.32 14.75 27.02
N VAL A 124 16.15 14.14 28.20
CA VAL A 124 15.32 14.67 29.29
C VAL A 124 15.87 15.99 29.82
N VAL A 125 17.18 16.06 30.09
CA VAL A 125 17.85 17.28 30.55
C VAL A 125 17.72 18.39 29.51
N GLN A 126 17.92 18.07 28.23
CA GLN A 126 17.75 19.03 27.14
C GLN A 126 16.31 19.58 27.09
N ARG A 127 15.31 18.69 27.12
CA ARG A 127 13.89 19.07 27.12
C ARG A 127 13.50 19.90 28.34
N TYR A 128 14.05 19.57 29.50
CA TYR A 128 13.85 20.34 30.73
C TYR A 128 14.40 21.76 30.59
N ASN A 129 15.63 21.89 30.07
CA ASN A 129 16.26 23.18 29.81
C ASN A 129 15.51 24.00 28.76
N ASP A 130 15.05 23.38 27.67
CA ASP A 130 14.19 24.04 26.67
C ASP A 130 12.90 24.57 27.33
N GLY A 131 12.30 23.78 28.23
CA GLY A 131 11.12 24.18 29.00
C GLY A 131 11.37 25.34 29.96
N LEU A 132 12.57 25.47 30.52
CA LEU A 132 12.98 26.64 31.31
C LEU A 132 13.16 27.86 30.40
N MET A 133 13.87 27.69 29.28
CA MET A 133 14.10 28.74 28.28
C MET A 133 12.81 29.31 27.69
N LEU A 134 11.75 28.51 27.53
CA LEU A 134 10.44 28.98 27.06
C LEU A 134 9.71 29.89 28.05
N ARG A 135 10.06 29.80 29.34
CA ARG A 135 9.49 30.60 30.44
C ARG A 135 10.23 31.91 30.68
N GLU A 136 11.40 32.09 30.08
CA GLU A 136 12.14 33.35 30.13
C GLU A 136 11.37 34.49 29.45
N GLU A 137 11.47 35.70 30.00
CA GLU A 137 10.79 36.88 29.47
C GLU A 137 11.33 37.26 28.08
N ASN A 138 12.65 37.15 27.89
CA ASN A 138 13.32 37.43 26.63
C ASN A 138 13.46 36.16 25.77
N ARG A 139 12.33 35.69 25.22
CA ARG A 139 12.27 34.48 24.39
C ARG A 139 13.16 34.54 23.14
N THR A 140 13.44 35.73 22.62
CA THR A 140 14.33 35.91 21.45
C THR A 140 15.80 35.68 21.80
N ALA A 141 16.22 35.90 23.04
CA ALA A 141 17.55 35.51 23.51
C ALA A 141 17.66 33.99 23.75
N ALA A 142 16.58 33.38 24.25
CA ALA A 142 16.51 31.95 24.55
C ALA A 142 16.42 31.08 23.28
N PHE A 143 15.63 31.51 22.29
CA PHE A 143 15.47 30.85 20.99
C PHE A 143 15.65 31.88 19.86
N PRO A 144 16.90 32.19 19.47
CA PRO A 144 17.19 33.24 18.49
C PRO A 144 16.78 32.87 17.06
N VAL A 145 16.53 31.58 16.80
CA VAL A 145 16.14 31.07 15.49
C VAL A 145 14.78 30.40 15.59
N VAL A 146 13.81 30.92 14.86
CA VAL A 146 12.50 30.31 14.68
C VAL A 146 12.42 29.75 13.26
N VAL A 147 12.25 28.44 13.14
CA VAL A 147 12.09 27.77 11.85
C VAL A 147 10.62 27.48 11.63
N THR A 148 10.11 27.90 10.47
CA THR A 148 8.79 27.47 9.99
C THR A 148 9.00 26.51 8.84
N LEU A 149 8.51 25.29 8.98
CA LEU A 149 8.57 24.31 7.91
C LEU A 149 7.37 24.48 6.98
N ARG A 150 7.65 24.51 5.68
CA ARG A 150 6.62 24.38 4.65
C ARG A 150 7.03 23.25 3.72
N TYR A 151 6.24 22.18 3.70
CA TYR A 151 6.40 21.13 2.70
C TYR A 151 5.90 21.67 1.36
N LEU A 152 6.76 21.62 0.36
CA LEU A 152 6.42 21.96 -1.02
C LEU A 152 6.36 20.67 -1.83
N ASP A 153 5.31 20.52 -2.63
CA ASP A 153 5.24 19.49 -3.64
C ASP A 153 6.37 19.73 -4.64
N ARG A 154 7.37 18.83 -4.62
CA ARG A 154 8.38 18.79 -5.67
C ARG A 154 7.86 17.90 -6.77
N SER A 155 7.31 18.52 -7.81
CA SER A 155 7.22 17.93 -9.14
C SER A 155 8.64 17.77 -9.67
N THR A 156 9.37 16.73 -9.25
CA THR A 156 10.60 16.34 -9.95
C THR A 156 10.18 15.76 -11.30
N PRO A 157 10.45 16.43 -12.43
CA PRO A 157 10.44 15.74 -13.71
C PRO A 157 11.65 14.81 -13.65
N LEU A 158 11.43 13.50 -13.60
CA LEU A 158 12.50 12.50 -13.73
C LEU A 158 13.07 12.45 -15.17
N THR A 159 12.81 13.47 -15.99
CA THR A 159 13.40 13.70 -17.31
C THR A 159 14.41 14.85 -17.22
N SER A 160 15.59 14.58 -16.67
CA SER A 160 16.79 15.38 -16.91
C SER A 160 18.01 14.46 -16.97
N GLY A 161 17.89 13.37 -17.74
CA GLY A 161 19.01 12.66 -18.31
C GLY A 161 19.17 13.13 -19.75
N GLY A 162 19.95 14.19 -19.98
CA GLY A 162 20.23 14.70 -21.32
C GLY A 162 20.83 16.10 -21.29
N ASP A 163 22.05 16.20 -21.83
CA ASP A 163 22.81 17.42 -22.17
C ASP A 163 23.61 18.12 -21.07
N ALA A 164 24.70 17.46 -20.65
CA ALA A 164 25.95 18.14 -20.31
C ALA A 164 26.90 18.05 -21.52
N GLY A 165 26.72 18.94 -22.50
CA GLY A 165 27.62 19.03 -23.66
C GLY A 165 27.40 20.28 -24.52
N GLY A 166 28.25 21.30 -24.32
CA GLY A 166 28.63 22.20 -25.41
C GLY A 166 28.09 23.65 -25.42
N ALA A 167 28.87 24.55 -24.81
CA ALA A 167 29.41 25.76 -25.44
C ALA A 167 28.58 27.06 -25.65
N THR A 168 29.17 28.14 -25.13
CA THR A 168 29.29 29.54 -25.63
C THR A 168 28.30 30.64 -25.22
N GLY A 169 28.76 31.47 -24.27
CA GLY A 169 29.12 32.88 -24.51
C GLY A 169 28.03 33.97 -24.50
N GLY A 170 28.09 34.89 -23.52
CA GLY A 170 27.36 36.17 -23.61
C GLY A 170 27.24 36.99 -22.31
N ALA A 171 28.32 37.70 -21.95
CA ALA A 171 28.51 38.87 -21.08
C ALA A 171 27.35 39.59 -20.33
N GLY A 172 27.65 40.13 -19.13
CA GLY A 172 26.81 41.19 -18.52
C GLY A 172 27.00 41.70 -17.08
N THR A 173 28.24 41.95 -16.61
CA THR A 173 28.67 43.04 -15.67
C THR A 173 28.18 43.22 -14.22
N GLY A 174 29.18 43.43 -13.32
CA GLY A 174 29.16 44.28 -12.10
C GLY A 174 29.48 43.51 -10.80
N GLY A 175 30.72 43.36 -10.31
CA GLY A 175 31.68 44.38 -9.80
C GLY A 175 31.66 44.33 -8.25
N GLY A 176 32.72 44.28 -7.44
CA GLY A 176 34.19 44.29 -7.55
C GLY A 176 34.77 44.26 -6.11
N GLY A 177 36.09 44.05 -5.96
CA GLY A 177 36.86 44.19 -4.70
C GLY A 177 37.48 42.87 -4.21
N GLU A 178 38.68 42.47 -4.69
CA GLU A 178 40.03 42.76 -4.11
C GLU A 178 40.21 42.11 -2.73
N GLY A 179 41.06 41.08 -2.52
CA GLY A 179 42.50 40.88 -2.74
C GLY A 179 42.98 40.09 -1.49
N SER A 180 44.03 39.27 -1.40
CA SER A 180 45.26 39.05 -2.13
C SER A 180 45.92 37.79 -1.52
N SER A 181 46.65 37.00 -2.34
CA SER A 181 47.89 36.22 -2.09
C SER A 181 48.06 35.37 -0.80
N GLY A 182 48.60 34.15 -0.80
CA GLY A 182 49.28 33.33 -1.82
C GLY A 182 49.88 32.05 -1.18
N GLY A 183 50.44 31.17 -2.03
CA GLY A 183 51.39 30.03 -1.85
C GLY A 183 51.63 29.39 -0.47
N GLY A 184 51.81 28.08 -0.33
CA GLY A 184 52.31 27.04 -1.22
C GLY A 184 53.03 25.97 -0.38
N ASP A 185 52.99 24.73 -0.85
CA ASP A 185 53.84 23.55 -0.57
C ASP A 185 53.98 22.90 0.83
N ASP A 186 53.56 21.62 0.85
CA ASP A 186 54.34 20.39 1.14
C ASP A 186 55.46 20.41 2.19
N SER A 187 55.37 19.52 3.19
CA SER A 187 56.20 18.29 3.30
C SER A 187 56.19 17.64 4.70
N ASP A 188 56.01 16.32 4.67
CA ASP A 188 56.65 15.24 5.43
C ASP A 188 57.11 15.35 6.91
N ALA A 189 56.55 14.41 7.69
CA ALA A 189 57.24 13.34 8.43
C ALA A 189 57.87 13.57 9.84
N THR A 190 57.43 12.66 10.72
CA THR A 190 58.16 11.93 11.79
C THR A 190 58.40 12.57 13.17
N GLY A 191 57.77 11.95 14.18
CA GLY A 191 58.47 11.36 15.35
C GLY A 191 58.49 12.15 16.66
N GLY A 192 58.06 11.49 17.75
CA GLY A 192 58.62 11.73 19.09
C GLY A 192 57.64 12.10 20.22
N THR A 193 57.13 11.07 20.91
CA THR A 193 57.08 10.85 22.38
C THR A 193 56.81 11.98 23.38
N ASP A 194 55.86 11.63 24.26
CA ASP A 194 55.80 11.79 25.73
C ASP A 194 55.19 13.03 26.42
N GLU A 195 54.11 12.69 27.15
CA GLU A 195 53.68 13.08 28.51
C GLU A 195 53.63 14.56 28.94
N GLY A 196 52.46 14.95 29.49
CA GLY A 196 52.41 15.87 30.63
C GLY A 196 51.36 16.98 30.61
N THR A 197 50.17 16.66 31.13
CA THR A 197 49.33 17.43 32.07
C THR A 197 48.99 18.93 31.86
N ALA A 198 47.68 19.20 31.97
CA ALA A 198 46.99 20.40 32.49
C ALA A 198 46.88 21.67 31.63
N GLY A 199 45.63 22.17 31.54
CA GLY A 199 45.31 23.55 31.15
C GLY A 199 44.04 23.63 30.31
N GLY A 200 42.98 24.19 30.87
CA GLY A 200 41.64 24.19 30.29
C GLY A 200 41.36 25.24 29.22
N ASP A 201 40.05 25.32 28.96
CA ASP A 201 39.28 26.29 28.20
C ASP A 201 39.22 26.17 26.67
N GLY A 202 38.00 25.90 26.20
CA GLY A 202 37.33 26.92 25.39
C GLY A 202 37.21 26.63 23.90
N SER A 203 36.10 25.99 23.57
CA SER A 203 35.22 26.35 22.45
C SER A 203 35.34 25.58 21.12
N ALA A 204 34.13 25.19 20.67
CA ALA A 204 33.69 24.93 19.31
C ALA A 204 34.29 23.74 18.54
N ALA A 205 33.53 22.64 18.47
CA ALA A 205 33.55 21.77 17.30
C ALA A 205 32.18 21.10 17.11
N GLY A 206 31.58 21.37 15.95
CA GLY A 206 30.36 20.73 15.49
C GLY A 206 30.54 19.22 15.35
N GLY A 207 29.58 18.47 15.88
CA GLY A 207 29.52 17.02 15.73
C GLY A 207 29.12 16.66 14.30
N SER A 208 30.11 16.47 13.44
CA SER A 208 29.98 15.65 12.24
C SER A 208 29.65 14.22 12.66
N GLY A 209 28.43 13.77 12.40
CA GLY A 209 28.04 12.38 12.57
C GLY A 209 28.76 11.50 11.55
N SER A 210 29.77 10.76 11.99
CA SER A 210 30.31 9.64 11.22
C SER A 210 29.25 8.54 11.09
N PRO A 211 29.09 7.94 9.89
CA PRO A 211 28.18 6.83 9.67
C PRO A 211 28.78 5.59 10.32
N SER A 212 28.26 5.19 11.48
CA SER A 212 28.45 3.83 11.99
C SER A 212 27.34 2.97 11.41
N ASP A 213 27.76 2.15 10.47
CA ASP A 213 27.03 1.05 9.85
C ASP A 213 26.73 -0.01 10.93
N ASP A 214 25.57 0.11 11.57
CA ASP A 214 25.00 -0.97 12.36
C ASP A 214 23.51 -1.05 12.00
N GLY A 215 23.14 -2.07 11.22
CA GLY A 215 21.84 -2.28 10.58
C GLY A 215 20.70 -2.55 11.56
N ARG A 216 20.47 -1.64 12.49
CA ARG A 216 19.39 -1.70 13.48
C ARG A 216 18.38 -0.61 13.18
N LEU A 217 17.19 -1.04 12.77
CA LEU A 217 16.02 -0.20 12.56
C LEU A 217 15.79 0.64 13.83
N ARG A 218 16.08 1.95 13.76
CA ARG A 218 15.76 2.89 14.84
C ARG A 218 14.24 2.97 14.93
N VAL A 219 13.67 2.53 16.05
CA VAL A 219 12.25 2.76 16.37
C VAL A 219 12.12 4.26 16.71
N PRO A 220 11.29 5.05 16.00
CA PRO A 220 11.12 6.47 16.32
C PRO A 220 10.56 6.69 17.74
N GLU A 221 11.03 7.73 18.41
CA GLU A 221 10.58 8.15 19.75
C GLU A 221 9.10 8.57 19.70
N VAL A 222 8.23 7.78 20.35
CA VAL A 222 6.78 8.02 20.43
C VAL A 222 6.52 8.96 21.61
N GLY A 223 6.78 10.25 21.43
CA GLY A 223 6.55 11.22 22.50
C GLY A 223 6.49 12.66 22.02
N GLY A 224 5.28 13.23 22.00
CA GLY A 224 5.08 14.69 22.10
C GLY A 224 4.68 15.46 20.83
N ALA A 225 4.65 14.85 19.64
CA ALA A 225 4.16 15.54 18.43
C ALA A 225 2.72 15.09 18.11
N ASN A 226 1.79 16.05 18.07
CA ASN A 226 0.43 15.80 17.59
C ASN A 226 0.50 15.36 16.11
N PRO A 227 0.16 14.11 15.77
CA PRO A 227 0.38 13.58 14.42
C PRO A 227 -0.58 14.16 13.36
N LEU A 228 -1.45 15.09 13.77
CA LEU A 228 -2.44 15.77 12.92
C LEU A 228 -2.12 17.25 12.69
N SER A 229 -1.09 17.84 13.31
CA SER A 229 -0.74 19.25 13.07
C SER A 229 0.17 19.38 11.85
N SER A 230 -0.32 20.01 10.79
CA SER A 230 0.39 20.28 9.52
C SER A 230 1.47 21.37 9.63
N GLY A 231 2.05 21.56 10.82
CA GLY A 231 3.07 22.55 11.08
C GLY A 231 3.56 22.40 12.51
N SER A 232 4.80 21.94 12.68
CA SER A 232 5.50 22.09 13.95
C SER A 232 6.25 23.42 13.93
N THR A 233 5.94 24.28 14.90
CA THR A 233 6.79 25.43 15.24
C THR A 233 7.56 25.03 16.48
N GLY A 234 8.89 25.08 16.41
CA GLY A 234 9.75 24.61 17.50
C GLY A 234 11.21 24.90 17.21
N SER A 235 12.07 24.49 18.15
CA SER A 235 13.51 24.55 17.93
C SER A 235 13.90 23.65 16.74
N PRO A 236 14.99 23.95 16.01
CA PRO A 236 15.45 23.10 14.91
C PRO A 236 15.65 21.62 15.30
N ALA A 237 15.98 21.35 16.56
CA ALA A 237 16.17 20.01 17.10
C ALA A 237 14.84 19.24 17.35
N ALA A 238 13.72 19.94 17.47
CA ALA A 238 12.39 19.36 17.67
C ALA A 238 11.67 19.03 16.35
N ILE A 239 12.27 19.37 15.21
CA ILE A 239 11.73 19.11 13.88
C ILE A 239 11.98 17.66 13.51
N GLN A 240 10.91 16.87 13.43
CA GLN A 240 10.94 15.53 12.89
C GLN A 240 10.27 15.49 11.51
N PRO A 241 10.76 14.67 10.56
CA PRO A 241 10.01 14.42 9.33
C PRO A 241 8.65 13.83 9.69
N PRO A 242 7.58 14.16 8.94
CA PRO A 242 6.24 13.66 9.22
C PRO A 242 6.26 12.14 9.07
N PHE A 243 6.14 11.43 10.19
CA PHE A 243 6.06 9.98 10.18
C PHE A 243 4.58 9.56 10.04
N PRO A 244 4.24 8.67 9.10
CA PRO A 244 2.85 8.36 8.74
C PRO A 244 2.14 7.42 9.75
N PHE A 245 2.47 7.51 11.05
CA PHE A 245 1.90 6.64 12.07
C PHE A 245 0.38 6.80 12.21
N ALA A 246 -0.14 8.03 12.13
CA ALA A 246 -1.58 8.27 12.17
C ALA A 246 -2.29 7.63 10.97
N SER A 247 -1.74 7.79 9.76
CA SER A 247 -2.25 7.15 8.54
C SER A 247 -2.25 5.63 8.65
N LEU A 248 -1.22 5.06 9.29
CA LEU A 248 -1.08 3.64 9.55
C LEU A 248 -2.16 3.11 10.51
N VAL A 249 -2.33 3.75 11.67
CA VAL A 249 -3.35 3.35 12.66
C VAL A 249 -4.76 3.50 12.09
N LEU A 250 -5.00 4.57 11.35
CA LEU A 250 -6.29 4.84 10.71
C LEU A 250 -6.65 3.79 9.66
N ALA A 251 -5.75 3.53 8.71
CA ALA A 251 -5.99 2.53 7.67
C ALA A 251 -6.27 1.14 8.28
N PHE A 252 -5.55 0.79 9.36
CA PHE A 252 -5.76 -0.44 10.09
C PHE A 252 -7.14 -0.53 10.77
N ALA A 253 -7.62 0.59 11.35
CA ALA A 253 -8.93 0.68 11.98
C ALA A 253 -10.08 0.32 11.01
N PHE A 254 -9.96 0.67 9.73
CA PHE A 254 -10.96 0.31 8.72
C PHE A 254 -10.84 -1.14 8.23
N LEU A 255 -9.63 -1.71 8.11
CA LEU A 255 -9.42 -3.03 7.51
C LEU A 255 -9.65 -4.20 8.48
N VAL A 256 -9.23 -4.08 9.74
CA VAL A 256 -9.34 -5.18 10.71
C VAL A 256 -10.79 -5.67 10.88
N PRO A 257 -11.78 -4.78 11.08
CA PRO A 257 -13.14 -5.23 11.30
C PRO A 257 -13.74 -5.92 10.07
N MET A 258 -13.26 -5.58 8.86
CA MET A 258 -13.68 -6.25 7.63
C MET A 258 -13.28 -7.72 7.62
N ASN A 259 -12.08 -8.04 8.06
CA ASN A 259 -11.60 -9.42 8.06
C ASN A 259 -12.52 -10.36 8.88
N PHE A 260 -13.11 -9.87 9.97
CA PHE A 260 -14.08 -10.65 10.76
C PHE A 260 -15.38 -10.90 10.00
N VAL A 261 -15.95 -9.86 9.38
CA VAL A 261 -17.19 -9.98 8.60
C VAL A 261 -17.00 -10.91 7.40
N VAL A 262 -15.84 -10.82 6.74
CA VAL A 262 -15.46 -11.65 5.61
C VAL A 262 -15.33 -13.12 6.00
N GLN A 263 -14.71 -13.42 7.14
CA GLN A 263 -14.62 -14.80 7.66
C GLN A 263 -16.01 -15.39 7.94
N ALA A 264 -16.90 -14.62 8.56
CA ALA A 264 -18.29 -15.04 8.78
C ALA A 264 -18.99 -15.34 7.46
N TYR A 265 -18.89 -14.43 6.49
CA TYR A 265 -19.46 -14.59 5.15
C TYR A 265 -18.93 -15.85 4.44
N GLY A 266 -17.60 -16.04 4.39
CA GLY A 266 -16.99 -17.22 3.75
C GLY A 266 -17.47 -18.54 4.36
N SER A 267 -17.63 -18.58 5.69
CA SER A 267 -18.15 -19.77 6.38
C SER A 267 -19.59 -20.08 5.99
N THR A 268 -20.43 -19.07 5.79
CA THR A 268 -21.82 -19.26 5.37
C THR A 268 -21.91 -19.81 3.95
N MET A 269 -21.06 -19.32 3.03
CA MET A 269 -21.02 -19.79 1.65
C MET A 269 -20.54 -21.25 1.58
N LEU A 270 -19.48 -21.59 2.30
CA LEU A 270 -18.96 -22.95 2.31
C LEU A 270 -19.92 -23.95 2.98
N ASN A 271 -20.66 -23.52 4.00
CA ASN A 271 -21.65 -24.36 4.67
C ASN A 271 -22.76 -24.86 3.74
N GLU A 272 -23.11 -24.10 2.70
CA GLU A 272 -24.13 -24.52 1.73
C GLU A 272 -23.63 -25.60 0.79
N ARG A 273 -22.35 -25.53 0.44
CA ARG A 273 -21.67 -26.51 -0.37
C ARG A 273 -21.44 -27.82 0.38
N ILE A 274 -20.85 -27.77 1.58
CA ILE A 274 -20.49 -28.98 2.32
C ILE A 274 -21.73 -29.75 2.81
N ASN A 275 -22.78 -29.04 3.23
CA ASN A 275 -23.99 -29.69 3.76
C ASN A 275 -25.06 -29.97 2.68
N ARG A 276 -24.74 -29.81 1.38
CA ARG A 276 -25.68 -29.91 0.23
C ARG A 276 -26.95 -29.05 0.36
N ARG A 277 -26.96 -28.07 1.26
CA ARG A 277 -28.11 -27.16 1.47
C ARG A 277 -28.33 -26.23 0.27
N GLY A 278 -27.29 -25.97 -0.51
CA GLY A 278 -27.36 -25.20 -1.75
C GLY A 278 -28.22 -25.85 -2.85
N GLU A 279 -28.49 -27.16 -2.79
CA GLU A 279 -29.35 -27.84 -3.78
C GLU A 279 -30.77 -27.27 -3.79
N LEU A 280 -31.30 -26.96 -2.60
CA LEU A 280 -32.63 -26.36 -2.46
C LEU A 280 -32.70 -24.95 -3.08
N LEU A 281 -31.58 -24.23 -3.11
CA LEU A 281 -31.47 -22.91 -3.74
C LEU A 281 -31.32 -23.01 -5.27
N LEU A 282 -30.65 -24.05 -5.77
CA LEU A 282 -30.48 -24.29 -7.20
C LEU A 282 -31.78 -24.73 -7.90
N VAL A 283 -32.69 -25.39 -7.16
CA VAL A 283 -34.02 -25.80 -7.67
C VAL A 283 -35.05 -24.67 -7.55
N ALA A 284 -34.80 -23.69 -6.68
CA ALA A 284 -35.69 -22.54 -6.56
C ALA A 284 -35.70 -21.73 -7.87
N PRO A 285 -36.85 -21.14 -8.25
CA PRO A 285 -36.92 -20.30 -9.45
C PRO A 285 -36.28 -18.95 -9.13
N VAL A 286 -34.95 -18.89 -8.96
CA VAL A 286 -34.14 -17.69 -8.71
C VAL A 286 -32.82 -17.85 -9.47
N SER A 287 -32.25 -16.76 -9.97
CA SER A 287 -30.96 -16.88 -10.67
C SER A 287 -29.83 -17.05 -9.65
N PRO A 288 -28.71 -17.69 -10.02
CA PRO A 288 -27.52 -17.75 -9.16
C PRO A 288 -27.04 -16.36 -8.72
N GLY A 289 -27.15 -15.35 -9.60
CA GLY A 289 -26.83 -13.96 -9.27
C GLY A 289 -27.71 -13.38 -8.16
N ASP A 290 -29.03 -13.68 -8.16
CA ASP A 290 -29.95 -13.23 -7.10
C ASP A 290 -29.60 -13.86 -5.74
N ILE A 291 -29.20 -15.13 -5.77
CA ILE A 291 -28.79 -15.87 -4.57
C ILE A 291 -27.53 -15.24 -3.97
N VAL A 292 -26.50 -15.05 -4.80
CA VAL A 292 -25.22 -14.45 -4.38
C VAL A 292 -25.45 -13.04 -3.86
N ALA A 293 -26.12 -12.17 -4.64
CA ALA A 293 -26.40 -10.80 -4.22
C ALA A 293 -27.21 -10.73 -2.91
N GLY A 294 -28.26 -11.55 -2.79
CA GLY A 294 -29.08 -11.63 -1.58
C GLY A 294 -28.29 -12.06 -0.35
N LYS A 295 -27.31 -12.96 -0.52
CA LYS A 295 -26.45 -13.43 0.56
C LYS A 295 -25.34 -12.47 0.92
N THR A 296 -24.76 -11.78 -0.06
CA THR A 296 -23.71 -10.79 0.16
C THR A 296 -24.27 -9.52 0.83
N LEU A 297 -25.49 -9.11 0.48
CA LEU A 297 -26.06 -7.82 0.88
C LEU A 297 -26.08 -7.56 2.40
N PRO A 298 -26.47 -8.50 3.28
CA PRO A 298 -26.39 -8.30 4.74
C PRO A 298 -24.98 -8.02 5.26
N TYR A 299 -23.98 -8.75 4.76
CA TYR A 299 -22.59 -8.59 5.18
C TYR A 299 -22.03 -7.28 4.63
N PHE A 300 -22.37 -6.91 3.39
CA PHE A 300 -22.02 -5.60 2.84
C PHE A 300 -22.65 -4.46 3.65
N GLY A 301 -23.94 -4.55 4.00
CA GLY A 301 -24.60 -3.57 4.86
C GLY A 301 -23.96 -3.45 6.25
N LEU A 302 -23.54 -4.58 6.84
CA LEU A 302 -22.77 -4.60 8.08
C LEU A 302 -21.41 -3.89 7.92
N MET A 303 -20.70 -4.12 6.82
CA MET A 303 -19.44 -3.41 6.51
C MET A 303 -19.68 -1.91 6.41
N VAL A 304 -20.69 -1.47 5.65
CA VAL A 304 -21.01 -0.04 5.51
C VAL A 304 -21.31 0.59 6.86
N GLY A 305 -22.12 -0.07 7.70
CA GLY A 305 -22.44 0.42 9.04
C GLY A 305 -21.20 0.55 9.93
N LEU A 306 -20.33 -0.45 9.91
CA LEU A 306 -19.10 -0.49 10.69
C LEU A 306 -18.09 0.57 10.23
N THR A 307 -17.88 0.67 8.91
CA THR A 307 -17.07 1.72 8.29
C THR A 307 -17.62 3.11 8.61
N SER A 308 -18.94 3.30 8.59
CA SER A 308 -19.55 4.59 8.94
C SER A 308 -19.32 4.95 10.41
N LEU A 309 -19.42 3.98 11.31
CA LEU A 309 -19.15 4.19 12.73
C LEU A 309 -17.67 4.54 12.98
N ILE A 310 -16.76 3.87 12.29
CA ILE A 310 -15.31 4.17 12.38
C ILE A 310 -15.02 5.54 11.79
N ALA A 311 -15.59 5.88 10.62
CA ALA A 311 -15.44 7.19 10.00
C ALA A 311 -15.86 8.30 10.96
N VAL A 312 -17.06 8.22 11.53
CA VAL A 312 -17.52 9.18 12.55
C VAL A 312 -16.59 9.22 13.76
N GLY A 313 -16.14 8.06 14.24
CA GLY A 313 -15.26 7.95 15.41
C GLY A 313 -13.88 8.58 15.24
N VAL A 314 -13.36 8.66 14.00
CA VAL A 314 -12.05 9.27 13.69
C VAL A 314 -12.17 10.63 13.01
N GLY A 315 -13.39 11.20 12.92
CA GLY A 315 -13.62 12.51 12.33
C GLY A 315 -13.69 12.54 10.80
N GLY A 316 -13.86 11.38 10.16
CA GLY A 316 -14.05 11.23 8.72
C GLY A 316 -15.48 11.43 8.26
N GLY A 317 -15.63 11.84 7.00
CA GLY A 317 -16.91 12.13 6.37
C GLY A 317 -17.46 10.99 5.51
N ALA A 318 -18.44 11.33 4.68
CA ALA A 318 -19.02 10.39 3.71
C ALA A 318 -18.00 9.91 2.66
N LEU A 319 -16.98 10.73 2.36
CA LEU A 319 -15.90 10.37 1.46
C LEU A 319 -15.07 9.21 2.00
N SER A 320 -14.70 9.24 3.30
CA SER A 320 -14.04 8.11 3.97
C SER A 320 -14.84 6.81 3.82
N VAL A 321 -16.17 6.86 4.02
CA VAL A 321 -17.03 5.69 3.82
C VAL A 321 -17.02 5.24 2.37
N ALA A 322 -17.23 6.17 1.43
CA ALA A 322 -17.30 5.89 0.00
C ALA A 322 -15.99 5.34 -0.57
N ALA A 323 -14.83 5.75 -0.03
CA ALA A 323 -13.52 5.23 -0.41
C ALA A 323 -13.30 3.78 0.05
N VAL A 324 -13.92 3.41 1.17
CA VAL A 324 -13.78 2.09 1.78
C VAL A 324 -14.74 1.05 1.20
N LEU A 325 -15.92 1.47 0.71
CA LEU A 325 -16.90 0.60 0.03
C LEU A 325 -16.31 -0.35 -1.03
N PRO A 326 -15.52 0.11 -2.02
CA PRO A 326 -14.98 -0.77 -3.05
C PRO A 326 -14.00 -1.80 -2.48
N VAL A 327 -13.24 -1.44 -1.43
CA VAL A 327 -12.36 -2.38 -0.72
C VAL A 327 -13.20 -3.48 -0.08
N ALA A 328 -14.26 -3.12 0.66
CA ALA A 328 -15.16 -4.08 1.28
C ALA A 328 -15.81 -5.03 0.26
N LEU A 329 -16.23 -4.51 -0.90
CA LEU A 329 -16.78 -5.33 -1.99
C LEU A 329 -15.75 -6.31 -2.55
N THR A 330 -14.51 -5.89 -2.79
CA THR A 330 -13.47 -6.80 -3.31
C THR A 330 -13.13 -7.89 -2.30
N PHE A 331 -13.09 -7.59 -1.00
CA PHE A 331 -12.91 -8.59 0.06
C PHE A 331 -14.05 -9.62 0.09
N LEU A 332 -15.30 -9.16 -0.01
CA LEU A 332 -16.47 -10.05 -0.09
C LEU A 332 -16.46 -10.89 -1.37
N ALA A 333 -16.13 -10.30 -2.51
CA ALA A 333 -16.07 -10.99 -3.80
C ALA A 333 -14.96 -12.05 -3.83
N ALA A 334 -13.76 -11.71 -3.37
CA ALA A 334 -12.64 -12.64 -3.26
C ALA A 334 -12.97 -13.82 -2.34
N THR A 335 -13.68 -13.55 -1.24
CA THR A 335 -14.08 -14.58 -0.29
C THR A 335 -15.20 -15.46 -0.80
N PHE A 336 -16.15 -14.88 -1.55
CA PHE A 336 -17.16 -15.66 -2.26
C PHE A 336 -16.50 -16.63 -3.24
N VAL A 337 -15.59 -16.15 -4.08
CA VAL A 337 -14.81 -17.00 -5.01
C VAL A 337 -14.02 -18.05 -4.24
N GLY A 338 -13.34 -17.66 -3.16
CA GLY A 338 -12.60 -18.58 -2.30
C GLY A 338 -13.47 -19.68 -1.70
N ALA A 339 -14.71 -19.37 -1.29
CA ALA A 339 -15.68 -20.33 -0.77
C ALA A 339 -16.21 -21.29 -1.85
N MET A 340 -16.41 -20.80 -3.08
CA MET A 340 -16.77 -21.67 -4.20
C MET A 340 -15.62 -22.62 -4.57
N PHE A 341 -14.37 -22.17 -4.42
CA PHE A 341 -13.19 -22.96 -4.78
C PHE A 341 -12.77 -23.95 -3.69
N ALA A 342 -12.84 -23.56 -2.42
CA ALA A 342 -12.42 -24.41 -1.31
C ALA A 342 -13.23 -25.72 -1.21
N ARG A 343 -12.53 -26.81 -0.89
CA ARG A 343 -13.18 -28.11 -0.64
C ARG A 343 -13.57 -28.31 0.82
N SER A 344 -12.87 -27.64 1.72
CA SER A 344 -13.02 -27.75 3.18
C SER A 344 -12.82 -26.39 3.87
N PHE A 345 -13.18 -26.31 5.15
CA PHE A 345 -12.95 -25.10 5.97
C PHE A 345 -11.46 -24.74 6.08
N LYS A 346 -10.58 -25.74 6.10
CA LYS A 346 -9.12 -25.53 6.12
C LYS A 346 -8.63 -24.87 4.84
N GLU A 347 -9.09 -25.35 3.69
CA GLU A 347 -8.75 -24.75 2.39
C GLU A 347 -9.35 -23.35 2.24
N LEU A 348 -10.58 -23.13 2.71
CA LEU A 348 -11.19 -21.81 2.72
C LEU A 348 -10.36 -20.83 3.55
N THR A 349 -9.94 -21.24 4.75
CA THR A 349 -9.12 -20.41 5.62
C THR A 349 -7.81 -20.05 4.92
N PHE A 350 -7.16 -21.02 4.27
CA PHE A 350 -5.94 -20.75 3.49
C PHE A 350 -6.17 -19.73 2.37
N VAL A 351 -7.20 -19.93 1.54
CA VAL A 351 -7.50 -19.04 0.40
C VAL A 351 -7.91 -17.65 0.88
N THR A 352 -8.74 -17.55 1.90
CA THR A 352 -9.21 -16.26 2.44
C THR A 352 -8.10 -15.51 3.15
N VAL A 353 -7.21 -16.18 3.90
CA VAL A 353 -6.03 -15.54 4.48
C VAL A 353 -5.09 -15.04 3.39
N ALA A 354 -4.79 -15.85 2.38
CA ALA A 354 -3.93 -15.43 1.27
C ALA A 354 -4.51 -14.21 0.53
N ALA A 355 -5.80 -14.24 0.19
CA ALA A 355 -6.49 -13.11 -0.41
C ALA A 355 -6.48 -11.88 0.51
N SER A 356 -6.78 -12.05 1.80
CA SER A 356 -6.84 -10.95 2.76
C SER A 356 -5.48 -10.29 2.95
N VAL A 357 -4.39 -11.06 3.03
CA VAL A 357 -3.02 -10.52 3.11
C VAL A 357 -2.69 -9.71 1.86
N PHE A 358 -2.99 -10.24 0.67
CA PHE A 358 -2.71 -9.53 -0.58
C PHE A 358 -3.52 -8.22 -0.69
N LEU A 359 -4.85 -8.29 -0.49
CA LEU A 359 -5.73 -7.11 -0.56
C LEU A 359 -5.40 -6.08 0.53
N THR A 360 -5.11 -6.53 1.75
CA THR A 360 -4.70 -5.64 2.86
C THR A 360 -3.41 -4.94 2.50
N SER A 361 -2.38 -5.66 2.05
CA SER A 361 -1.10 -5.06 1.65
C SER A 361 -1.28 -4.03 0.53
N TYR A 362 -2.10 -4.34 -0.49
CA TYR A 362 -2.38 -3.40 -1.57
C TYR A 362 -3.11 -2.15 -1.08
N ALA A 363 -4.17 -2.32 -0.28
CA ALA A 363 -4.93 -1.18 0.25
C ALA A 363 -4.11 -0.36 1.24
N PHE A 364 -3.19 -0.98 1.97
CA PHE A 364 -2.49 -0.35 3.07
C PHE A 364 -1.18 0.32 2.65
N VAL A 365 -0.27 -0.40 1.97
CA VAL A 365 1.10 0.06 1.73
C VAL A 365 1.17 1.41 1.01
N PRO A 366 0.43 1.65 -0.10
CA PRO A 366 0.43 2.96 -0.75
C PRO A 366 -0.14 4.06 0.14
N ALA A 367 -1.15 3.76 0.96
CA ALA A 367 -1.82 4.73 1.81
C ALA A 367 -0.95 5.26 2.96
N ILE A 368 0.09 4.53 3.36
CA ILE A 368 1.12 5.02 4.29
C ILE A 368 1.79 6.29 3.73
N PHE A 369 1.97 6.35 2.40
CA PHE A 369 2.64 7.46 1.72
C PHE A 369 1.68 8.51 1.17
N ALA A 370 0.42 8.55 1.65
CA ALA A 370 -0.63 9.47 1.22
C ALA A 370 -0.20 10.96 1.18
N ASN A 371 0.75 11.33 2.04
CA ASN A 371 1.24 12.71 2.21
C ASN A 371 2.59 12.95 1.51
N VAL A 372 3.15 11.94 0.85
CA VAL A 372 4.53 11.96 0.35
C VAL A 372 4.55 11.77 -1.16
N THR A 373 3.70 10.90 -1.71
CA THR A 373 3.73 10.57 -3.14
C THR A 373 2.34 10.56 -3.77
N PRO A 374 2.17 11.11 -4.98
CA PRO A 374 0.94 10.94 -5.76
C PRO A 374 0.61 9.47 -6.05
N ILE A 375 1.62 8.60 -6.07
CA ILE A 375 1.51 7.13 -6.22
C ILE A 375 0.61 6.53 -5.15
N ALA A 376 0.47 7.16 -3.97
CA ALA A 376 -0.45 6.68 -2.94
C ALA A 376 -1.91 6.59 -3.42
N LEU A 377 -2.33 7.39 -4.41
CA LEU A 377 -3.69 7.37 -4.97
C LEU A 377 -4.13 6.03 -5.55
N ILE A 378 -3.17 5.14 -5.81
CA ILE A 378 -3.41 3.75 -6.19
C ILE A 378 -4.29 3.00 -5.17
N SER A 379 -4.19 3.36 -3.88
CA SER A 379 -5.04 2.79 -2.83
C SER A 379 -6.25 3.69 -2.52
N PRO A 380 -7.47 3.12 -2.45
CA PRO A 380 -8.65 3.83 -1.93
C PRO A 380 -8.48 4.40 -0.52
N LEU A 381 -7.67 3.76 0.34
CA LEU A 381 -7.45 4.23 1.71
C LEU A 381 -6.69 5.57 1.77
N THR A 382 -5.98 5.93 0.71
CA THR A 382 -5.37 7.26 0.58
C THR A 382 -6.42 8.36 0.61
N LEU A 383 -7.62 8.11 0.06
CA LEU A 383 -8.71 9.07 0.09
C LEU A 383 -9.25 9.28 1.51
N VAL A 384 -9.24 8.24 2.35
CA VAL A 384 -9.61 8.33 3.77
C VAL A 384 -8.61 9.21 4.51
N VAL A 385 -7.31 9.01 4.29
CA VAL A 385 -6.27 9.82 4.91
C VAL A 385 -6.39 11.29 4.49
N ARG A 386 -6.70 11.56 3.21
CA ARG A 386 -6.92 12.92 2.70
C ARG A 386 -8.18 13.57 3.27
N ASP A 387 -9.28 12.84 3.39
CA ASP A 387 -10.55 13.33 3.95
C ASP A 387 -10.41 13.82 5.40
N LEU A 388 -9.51 13.21 6.18
CA LEU A 388 -9.23 13.64 7.55
C LEU A 388 -8.36 14.88 7.67
N GLN A 389 -7.80 15.38 6.57
CA GLN A 389 -6.93 16.55 6.60
C GLN A 389 -7.74 17.84 6.50
N PRO A 390 -7.38 18.90 7.27
CA PRO A 390 -8.13 20.16 7.27
C PRO A 390 -8.27 20.86 5.90
N ALA A 391 -7.42 20.53 4.92
CA ALA A 391 -7.42 21.09 3.56
C ALA A 391 -7.66 20.05 2.46
N GLY A 392 -8.01 18.81 2.82
CA GLY A 392 -8.07 17.68 1.87
C GLY A 392 -9.28 17.72 0.95
N VAL A 393 -9.19 18.44 -0.17
CA VAL A 393 -10.19 18.36 -1.23
C VAL A 393 -9.80 17.23 -2.19
N VAL A 394 -10.67 16.23 -2.32
CA VAL A 394 -10.50 15.13 -3.28
C VAL A 394 -11.32 15.41 -4.53
N GLY A 395 -10.66 15.41 -5.68
CA GLY A 395 -11.31 15.54 -6.98
C GLY A 395 -12.06 14.27 -7.38
N LEU A 396 -13.10 14.40 -8.21
CA LEU A 396 -13.82 13.24 -8.75
C LEU A 396 -12.91 12.28 -9.53
N GLY A 397 -11.93 12.83 -10.27
CA GLY A 397 -10.93 12.04 -11.01
C GLY A 397 -10.07 11.17 -10.10
N GLU A 398 -9.59 11.73 -8.99
CA GLU A 398 -8.82 10.99 -7.98
C GLU A 398 -9.66 9.88 -7.33
N TYR A 399 -10.93 10.19 -7.01
CA TYR A 399 -11.85 9.20 -6.46
C TYR A 399 -12.06 8.03 -7.44
N VAL A 400 -12.38 8.31 -8.70
CA VAL A 400 -12.64 7.28 -9.72
C VAL A 400 -11.38 6.47 -10.03
N PHE A 401 -10.21 7.12 -10.12
CA PHE A 401 -8.94 6.44 -10.34
C PHE A 401 -8.62 5.44 -9.22
N SER A 402 -8.80 5.86 -7.97
CA SER A 402 -8.47 5.05 -6.81
C SER A 402 -9.48 3.91 -6.58
N THR A 403 -10.78 4.19 -6.75
CA THR A 403 -11.86 3.24 -6.41
C THR A 403 -12.34 2.39 -7.57
N GLY A 404 -12.24 2.90 -8.81
CA GLY A 404 -12.74 2.26 -10.03
C GLY A 404 -12.21 0.85 -10.24
N PRO A 405 -10.89 0.60 -10.16
CA PRO A 405 -10.33 -0.74 -10.33
C PRO A 405 -10.90 -1.75 -9.33
N PHE A 406 -11.08 -1.35 -8.07
CA PHE A 406 -11.66 -2.23 -7.05
C PHE A 406 -13.12 -2.56 -7.34
N TYR A 407 -13.94 -1.58 -7.73
CA TYR A 407 -15.32 -1.86 -8.13
C TYR A 407 -15.38 -2.84 -9.30
N LEU A 408 -14.55 -2.63 -10.33
CA LEU A 408 -14.49 -3.51 -11.49
C LEU A 408 -13.98 -4.93 -11.12
N CYS A 409 -12.89 -5.04 -10.35
CA CYS A 409 -12.40 -6.32 -9.84
C CYS A 409 -13.46 -7.07 -9.03
N SER A 410 -14.18 -6.37 -8.14
CA SER A 410 -15.25 -6.98 -7.35
C SER A 410 -16.37 -7.54 -8.25
N GLY A 411 -16.80 -6.78 -9.26
CA GLY A 411 -17.80 -7.19 -10.23
C GLY A 411 -17.38 -8.44 -11.02
N VAL A 412 -16.14 -8.48 -11.49
CA VAL A 412 -15.60 -9.64 -12.22
C VAL A 412 -15.45 -10.86 -11.31
N LEU A 413 -14.99 -10.70 -10.07
CA LEU A 413 -14.92 -11.79 -9.09
C LEU A 413 -16.31 -12.36 -8.79
N PHE A 414 -17.33 -11.52 -8.58
CA PHE A 414 -18.70 -11.99 -8.42
C PHE A 414 -19.22 -12.70 -9.68
N LEU A 415 -18.90 -12.19 -10.88
CA LEU A 415 -19.27 -12.80 -12.15
C LEU A 415 -18.69 -14.22 -12.31
N LEU A 416 -17.41 -14.39 -11.99
CA LEU A 416 -16.71 -15.67 -12.04
C LEU A 416 -17.25 -16.64 -10.99
N GLY A 417 -17.40 -16.20 -9.75
CA GLY A 417 -17.96 -17.01 -8.67
C GLY A 417 -19.42 -17.44 -8.92
N ALA A 418 -20.24 -16.56 -9.50
CA ALA A 418 -21.62 -16.88 -9.87
C ALA A 418 -21.68 -17.86 -11.06
N GLY A 419 -20.66 -17.87 -11.93
CA GLY A 419 -20.55 -18.81 -13.05
C GLY A 419 -20.42 -20.27 -12.60
N VAL A 420 -19.71 -20.51 -11.49
CA VAL A 420 -19.53 -21.85 -10.88
C VAL A 420 -20.59 -22.19 -9.82
N TYR A 421 -21.58 -21.33 -9.63
CA TYR A 421 -22.73 -21.59 -8.75
C TYR A 421 -23.77 -22.44 -9.50
N ARG A 422 -23.36 -23.64 -9.90
CA ARG A 422 -24.15 -24.64 -10.62
C ARG A 422 -23.91 -26.02 -10.02
N GLU A 423 -24.86 -26.94 -10.15
CA GLU A 423 -24.79 -28.25 -9.50
C GLU A 423 -23.51 -29.02 -9.90
N GLU A 424 -23.15 -28.94 -11.18
CA GLU A 424 -22.01 -29.61 -11.79
C GLU A 424 -20.65 -29.15 -11.27
N ASP A 425 -20.54 -27.91 -10.77
CA ASP A 425 -19.27 -27.31 -10.34
C ASP A 425 -19.21 -27.16 -8.82
N MET A 426 -20.32 -26.74 -8.22
CA MET A 426 -20.42 -26.41 -6.80
C MET A 426 -20.03 -27.60 -5.94
N PHE A 427 -20.42 -28.83 -6.28
CA PHE A 427 -20.15 -30.01 -5.44
C PHE A 427 -18.88 -30.79 -5.82
N THR A 428 -18.12 -30.34 -6.83
CA THR A 428 -16.91 -31.03 -7.28
C THR A 428 -15.77 -30.93 -6.26
N GLN A 429 -14.98 -32.00 -6.12
CA GLN A 429 -13.84 -32.07 -5.20
C GLN A 429 -12.49 -31.73 -5.86
N ARG A 430 -12.52 -30.92 -6.92
CA ARG A 430 -11.32 -30.49 -7.63
C ARG A 430 -10.54 -29.46 -6.81
N PRO A 431 -9.19 -29.48 -6.85
CA PRO A 431 -8.35 -28.49 -6.19
C PRO A 431 -8.60 -27.08 -6.73
N VAL A 432 -8.27 -26.07 -5.91
CA VAL A 432 -8.52 -24.64 -6.16
C VAL A 432 -8.06 -24.17 -7.57
N PRO A 433 -6.84 -24.48 -8.05
CA PRO A 433 -6.40 -24.02 -9.37
C PRO A 433 -7.26 -24.57 -10.52
N LEU A 434 -7.75 -25.80 -10.40
CA LEU A 434 -8.61 -26.39 -11.42
C LEU A 434 -10.02 -25.79 -11.41
N LYS A 435 -10.53 -25.41 -10.24
CA LYS A 435 -11.79 -24.66 -10.13
C LYS A 435 -11.68 -23.22 -10.63
N PHE A 436 -10.50 -22.61 -10.52
CA PHE A 436 -10.24 -21.33 -11.16
C PHE A 436 -10.37 -21.44 -12.69
N LEU A 437 -9.81 -22.49 -13.30
CA LEU A 437 -10.03 -22.76 -14.73
C LEU A 437 -11.51 -23.05 -15.04
N ASP A 438 -12.23 -23.76 -14.17
CA ASP A 438 -13.68 -23.99 -14.32
C ASP A 438 -14.47 -22.68 -14.32
N ALA A 439 -14.10 -21.72 -13.47
CA ALA A 439 -14.76 -20.43 -13.42
C ALA A 439 -14.55 -19.59 -14.68
N LEU A 440 -13.38 -19.69 -15.31
CA LEU A 440 -13.11 -19.06 -16.59
C LEU A 440 -13.90 -19.76 -17.71
N ASP A 441 -13.84 -21.09 -17.77
CA ASP A 441 -14.54 -21.92 -18.75
C ASP A 441 -16.06 -21.73 -18.70
N ALA A 442 -16.64 -21.61 -17.51
CA ALA A 442 -18.08 -21.40 -17.30
C ALA A 442 -18.60 -20.12 -17.98
N ARG A 443 -17.71 -19.17 -18.31
CA ARG A 443 -18.04 -17.94 -19.04
C ARG A 443 -17.82 -18.03 -20.55
N ILE A 444 -17.26 -19.13 -21.05
CA ILE A 444 -16.92 -19.32 -22.47
C ILE A 444 -17.91 -20.28 -23.11
N SER A 445 -18.83 -19.74 -23.91
CA SER A 445 -19.74 -20.52 -24.76
C SER A 445 -19.43 -20.35 -26.25
N ARG A 446 -18.83 -19.22 -26.63
CA ARG A 446 -18.53 -18.83 -28.01
C ARG A 446 -17.13 -18.23 -28.09
N PRO A 447 -16.47 -18.22 -29.27
CA PRO A 447 -15.15 -17.62 -29.44
C PRO A 447 -15.07 -16.15 -29.00
N ARG A 448 -16.16 -15.38 -29.17
CA ARG A 448 -16.21 -13.97 -28.77
C ARG A 448 -16.11 -13.76 -27.26
N ASP A 449 -16.51 -14.76 -26.46
CA ASP A 449 -16.47 -14.66 -25.00
C ASP A 449 -15.02 -14.61 -24.49
N VAL A 450 -14.08 -15.17 -25.26
CA VAL A 450 -12.64 -15.06 -25.00
C VAL A 450 -12.18 -13.60 -25.07
N ALA A 451 -12.62 -12.86 -26.10
CA ALA A 451 -12.32 -11.43 -26.18
C ALA A 451 -12.90 -10.66 -24.97
N VAL A 452 -14.12 -11.01 -24.56
CA VAL A 452 -14.78 -10.39 -23.40
C VAL A 452 -14.03 -10.70 -22.11
N LEU A 453 -13.63 -11.94 -21.88
CA LEU A 453 -12.86 -12.30 -20.68
C LEU A 453 -11.49 -11.64 -20.64
N SER A 454 -10.83 -11.52 -21.80
CA SER A 454 -9.57 -10.78 -21.91
C SER A 454 -9.77 -9.30 -21.55
N ALA A 455 -10.82 -8.64 -22.05
CA ALA A 455 -11.16 -7.28 -21.66
C ALA A 455 -11.52 -7.16 -20.16
N LEU A 456 -12.26 -8.12 -19.60
CA LEU A 456 -12.64 -8.15 -18.19
C LEU A 456 -11.47 -8.47 -17.25
N SER A 457 -10.33 -8.93 -17.77
CA SER A 457 -9.12 -9.16 -16.98
C SER A 457 -8.34 -7.87 -16.70
N ILE A 458 -8.56 -6.81 -17.49
CA ILE A 458 -7.83 -5.54 -17.41
C ILE A 458 -7.85 -4.89 -16.01
N PRO A 459 -8.96 -4.87 -15.25
CA PRO A 459 -8.94 -4.33 -13.89
C PRO A 459 -7.91 -5.00 -12.97
N PHE A 460 -7.70 -6.32 -13.11
CA PHE A 460 -6.71 -7.06 -12.30
C PHE A 460 -5.29 -6.79 -12.79
N VAL A 461 -5.11 -6.73 -14.11
CA VAL A 461 -3.84 -6.35 -14.75
C VAL A 461 -3.42 -4.97 -14.27
N PHE A 462 -4.34 -4.01 -14.35
CA PHE A 462 -4.13 -2.65 -13.92
C PHE A 462 -3.75 -2.55 -12.43
N VAL A 463 -4.47 -3.26 -11.56
CA VAL A 463 -4.13 -3.34 -10.13
C VAL A 463 -2.73 -3.95 -9.92
N ALA A 464 -2.40 -5.03 -10.63
CA ALA A 464 -1.09 -5.68 -10.51
C ALA A 464 0.07 -4.80 -11.00
N GLU A 465 -0.13 -4.05 -12.08
CA GLU A 465 0.85 -3.08 -12.61
C GLU A 465 1.06 -1.92 -11.65
N LEU A 466 -0.02 -1.36 -11.11
CA LEU A 466 0.04 -0.34 -10.07
C LEU A 466 0.79 -0.82 -8.82
N LEU A 467 0.58 -2.08 -8.42
CA LEU A 467 1.34 -2.68 -7.33
C LEU A 467 2.82 -2.83 -7.69
N ALA A 468 3.12 -3.28 -8.91
CA ALA A 468 4.49 -3.38 -9.40
C ALA A 468 5.23 -2.05 -9.30
N ILE A 469 4.60 -0.96 -9.77
CA ILE A 469 5.15 0.39 -9.66
C ILE A 469 5.38 0.77 -8.19
N ALA A 470 4.38 0.55 -7.33
CA ALA A 470 4.46 0.91 -5.91
C ALA A 470 5.58 0.17 -5.18
N VAL A 471 5.81 -1.11 -5.49
CA VAL A 471 6.85 -1.94 -4.87
C VAL A 471 8.25 -1.58 -5.41
N LEU A 472 8.36 -1.32 -6.71
CA LEU A 472 9.65 -1.04 -7.35
C LEU A 472 10.10 0.43 -7.19
N PHE A 473 9.21 1.33 -6.77
CA PHE A 473 9.50 2.77 -6.62
C PHE A 473 10.74 3.09 -5.77
N ALA A 474 11.10 2.22 -4.82
CA ALA A 474 12.27 2.42 -3.96
C ALA A 474 13.62 2.08 -4.64
N LEU A 475 13.61 1.47 -5.83
CA LEU A 475 14.81 1.03 -6.54
C LEU A 475 15.31 2.09 -7.54
N PRO A 476 16.61 2.08 -7.90
CA PRO A 476 17.15 2.91 -8.99
C PRO A 476 16.40 2.68 -10.30
N VAL A 477 16.28 3.72 -11.13
CA VAL A 477 15.47 3.69 -12.36
C VAL A 477 16.02 2.68 -13.37
N GLU A 478 17.35 2.54 -13.45
CA GLU A 478 18.04 1.65 -14.37
C GLU A 478 17.72 0.17 -14.10
N ALA A 479 17.48 -0.17 -12.83
CA ALA A 479 17.02 -1.49 -12.43
C ALA A 479 15.48 -1.63 -12.51
N THR A 480 14.76 -0.55 -12.16
CA THR A 480 13.30 -0.54 -12.08
C THR A 480 12.66 -0.73 -13.44
N VAL A 481 13.11 -0.01 -14.48
CA VAL A 481 12.45 -0.02 -15.79
C VAL A 481 12.44 -1.42 -16.44
N PRO A 482 13.58 -2.13 -16.59
CA PRO A 482 13.57 -3.46 -17.21
C PRO A 482 12.75 -4.49 -16.41
N VAL A 483 12.84 -4.45 -15.08
CA VAL A 483 12.10 -5.34 -14.18
C VAL A 483 10.60 -5.06 -14.25
N LEU A 484 10.21 -3.79 -14.27
CA LEU A 484 8.82 -3.37 -14.40
C LEU A 484 8.24 -3.84 -15.74
N LEU A 485 8.93 -3.61 -16.86
CA LEU A 485 8.46 -4.03 -18.19
C LEU A 485 8.32 -5.55 -18.31
N LEU A 486 9.22 -6.31 -17.70
CA LEU A 486 9.10 -7.77 -17.62
C LEU A 486 7.88 -8.19 -16.79
N LEU A 487 7.66 -7.56 -15.64
CA LEU A 487 6.55 -7.89 -14.75
C LEU A 487 5.19 -7.56 -15.39
N VAL A 488 5.09 -6.39 -16.05
CA VAL A 488 3.94 -5.99 -16.88
C VAL A 488 3.68 -7.06 -17.92
N ALA A 489 4.69 -7.40 -18.75
CA ALA A 489 4.54 -8.42 -19.78
C ALA A 489 4.07 -9.78 -19.22
N VAL A 490 4.61 -10.23 -18.08
CA VAL A 490 4.17 -11.47 -17.41
C VAL A 490 2.70 -11.42 -17.02
N VAL A 491 2.27 -10.33 -16.40
CA VAL A 491 0.88 -10.13 -15.96
C VAL A 491 -0.07 -10.06 -17.15
N GLU A 492 0.26 -9.27 -18.16
CA GLU A 492 -0.55 -9.11 -19.37
C GLU A 492 -0.68 -10.41 -20.17
N GLU A 493 0.44 -11.12 -20.39
CA GLU A 493 0.39 -12.40 -21.09
C GLU A 493 -0.39 -13.45 -20.29
N PHE A 494 -0.32 -13.43 -18.95
CA PHE A 494 -1.08 -14.36 -18.12
C PHE A 494 -2.58 -14.10 -18.27
N ALA A 495 -2.97 -12.83 -18.19
CA ALA A 495 -4.35 -12.40 -18.33
C ALA A 495 -4.95 -12.77 -19.70
N LYS A 496 -4.19 -12.55 -20.79
CA LYS A 496 -4.58 -12.90 -22.16
C LYS A 496 -4.68 -14.40 -22.42
N SER A 497 -3.90 -15.22 -21.72
CA SER A 497 -3.72 -16.63 -22.09
C SER A 497 -4.42 -17.63 -21.17
N VAL A 498 -4.61 -17.33 -19.88
CA VAL A 498 -5.11 -18.31 -18.90
C VAL A 498 -6.53 -18.80 -19.20
N HIS A 499 -7.41 -17.91 -19.67
CA HIS A 499 -8.79 -18.25 -20.03
C HIS A 499 -8.87 -19.00 -21.37
N VAL A 500 -7.92 -18.77 -22.28
CA VAL A 500 -7.76 -19.56 -23.51
C VAL A 500 -7.29 -20.98 -23.19
N TYR A 501 -6.33 -21.10 -22.27
CA TYR A 501 -5.87 -22.40 -21.77
C TYR A 501 -7.00 -23.18 -21.10
N ALA A 502 -7.81 -22.52 -20.25
CA ALA A 502 -9.00 -23.13 -19.65
C ALA A 502 -9.96 -23.72 -20.70
N ALA A 503 -10.22 -22.98 -21.78
CA ALA A 503 -11.13 -23.43 -22.85
C ALA A 503 -10.61 -24.66 -23.60
N PHE A 504 -9.30 -24.76 -23.86
CA PHE A 504 -8.71 -25.93 -24.53
C PHE A 504 -8.58 -27.15 -23.60
N GLU A 505 -8.28 -26.92 -22.33
CA GLU A 505 -8.24 -27.98 -21.31
C GLU A 505 -9.63 -28.61 -21.11
N LYS A 506 -10.70 -27.81 -21.29
CA LYS A 506 -12.10 -28.23 -21.22
C LYS A 506 -12.72 -28.62 -22.55
N SER A 507 -11.91 -28.72 -23.61
CA SER A 507 -12.36 -29.14 -24.94
C SER A 507 -13.52 -28.31 -25.50
N ARG A 508 -13.59 -27.01 -25.17
CA ARG A 508 -14.60 -26.08 -25.72
C ARG A 508 -14.40 -25.79 -27.20
N PHE A 509 -13.14 -25.83 -27.63
CA PHE A 509 -12.75 -25.56 -29.00
C PHE A 509 -11.94 -26.74 -29.54
N GLU A 510 -12.07 -26.97 -30.84
CA GLU A 510 -11.25 -27.96 -31.54
C GLU A 510 -9.77 -27.58 -31.45
N ARG A 511 -8.92 -28.58 -31.18
CA ARG A 511 -7.46 -28.45 -31.07
C ARG A 511 -6.79 -28.34 -32.46
N ALA A 512 -7.30 -27.44 -33.29
CA ALA A 512 -6.75 -27.12 -34.60
C ALA A 512 -6.01 -25.78 -34.56
N ALA A 513 -4.88 -25.67 -35.28
CA ALA A 513 -4.06 -24.46 -35.29
C ALA A 513 -4.84 -23.22 -35.75
N GLY A 514 -5.72 -23.36 -36.75
CA GLY A 514 -6.58 -22.27 -37.21
C GLY A 514 -7.56 -21.77 -36.14
N THR A 515 -8.11 -22.68 -35.33
CA THR A 515 -9.00 -22.34 -34.21
C THR A 515 -8.21 -21.66 -33.09
N ALA A 516 -7.03 -22.17 -32.74
CA ALA A 516 -6.14 -21.57 -31.76
C ALA A 516 -5.74 -20.14 -32.13
N LEU A 517 -5.32 -19.91 -33.38
CA LEU A 517 -4.98 -18.56 -33.85
C LEU A 517 -6.17 -17.61 -33.85
N ARG A 518 -7.38 -18.06 -34.24
CA ARG A 518 -8.59 -17.23 -34.19
C ARG A 518 -8.95 -16.84 -32.75
N VAL A 519 -8.91 -17.79 -31.82
CA VAL A 519 -9.22 -17.55 -30.41
C VAL A 519 -8.15 -16.67 -29.76
N GLY A 520 -6.87 -16.90 -30.07
CA GLY A 520 -5.76 -16.04 -29.64
C GLY A 520 -5.90 -14.61 -30.16
N ALA A 521 -6.23 -14.43 -31.44
CA ALA A 521 -6.48 -13.10 -32.01
C ALA A 521 -7.67 -12.38 -31.35
N LEU A 522 -8.74 -13.11 -31.02
CA LEU A 522 -9.88 -12.56 -30.27
C LEU A 522 -9.47 -12.17 -28.84
N SER A 523 -8.66 -12.97 -28.16
CA SER A 523 -8.12 -12.62 -26.84
C SER A 523 -7.26 -11.35 -26.89
N GLY A 524 -6.34 -11.28 -27.86
CA GLY A 524 -5.48 -10.11 -28.07
C GLY A 524 -6.27 -8.84 -28.40
N LEU A 525 -7.30 -8.95 -29.24
CA LEU A 525 -8.21 -7.85 -29.57
C LEU A 525 -9.00 -7.39 -28.33
N GLY A 526 -9.55 -8.33 -27.56
CA GLY A 526 -10.29 -8.01 -26.34
C GLY A 526 -9.42 -7.28 -25.31
N PHE A 527 -8.18 -7.77 -25.14
CA PHE A 527 -7.19 -7.13 -24.27
C PHE A 527 -6.89 -5.70 -24.72
N PHE A 528 -6.52 -5.50 -25.99
CA PHE A 528 -6.23 -4.20 -26.58
C PHE A 528 -7.36 -3.19 -26.35
N VAL A 529 -8.62 -3.61 -26.59
CA VAL A 529 -9.78 -2.73 -26.39
C VAL A 529 -9.90 -2.31 -24.93
N GLY A 530 -9.73 -3.25 -23.99
CA GLY A 530 -9.78 -2.95 -22.57
C GLY A 530 -8.62 -2.06 -22.10
N GLU A 531 -7.40 -2.35 -22.55
CA GLU A 531 -6.18 -1.56 -22.30
C GLU A 531 -6.36 -0.10 -22.75
N LYS A 532 -6.88 0.12 -23.97
CA LYS A 532 -7.15 1.47 -24.47
C LYS A 532 -8.23 2.20 -23.68
N PHE A 533 -9.28 1.49 -23.26
CA PHE A 533 -10.31 2.10 -22.42
C PHE A 533 -9.72 2.58 -21.09
N THR A 534 -8.88 1.78 -20.44
CA THR A 534 -8.20 2.18 -19.20
C THR A 534 -7.21 3.32 -19.43
N ALA A 535 -6.39 3.26 -20.48
CA ALA A 535 -5.42 4.30 -20.79
C ALA A 535 -6.08 5.67 -21.03
N VAL A 536 -7.22 5.69 -21.75
CA VAL A 536 -8.02 6.91 -21.95
C VAL A 536 -8.62 7.40 -20.63
N ALA A 537 -9.14 6.51 -19.80
CA ALA A 537 -9.69 6.88 -18.50
C ALA A 537 -8.62 7.49 -17.58
N GLN A 538 -7.39 6.97 -17.60
CA GLN A 538 -6.27 7.52 -16.84
C GLN A 538 -5.86 8.90 -17.34
N ALA A 539 -5.73 9.08 -18.67
CA ALA A 539 -5.36 10.35 -19.27
C ALA A 539 -6.36 11.47 -18.96
N VAL A 540 -7.65 11.14 -18.84
CA VAL A 540 -8.70 12.11 -18.48
C VAL A 540 -8.75 12.35 -16.96
N ALA A 541 -8.51 11.32 -16.14
CA ALA A 541 -8.68 11.40 -14.70
C ALA A 541 -7.48 12.04 -13.97
N LEU A 542 -6.26 11.90 -14.48
CA LEU A 542 -5.03 12.34 -13.82
C LEU A 542 -4.00 12.93 -14.80
N PRO A 543 -4.13 14.20 -15.20
CA PRO A 543 -3.19 14.85 -16.12
C PRO A 543 -1.76 15.02 -15.54
N GLU A 544 -1.60 14.97 -14.21
CA GLU A 544 -0.36 15.30 -13.49
C GLU A 544 0.43 14.08 -12.96
N LEU A 545 -0.03 12.84 -13.19
CA LEU A 545 0.70 11.64 -12.75
C LEU A 545 1.80 11.29 -13.77
N VAL A 546 2.88 12.07 -13.77
CA VAL A 546 4.05 11.95 -14.67
C VAL A 546 4.68 10.54 -14.65
N LEU A 547 4.61 9.80 -13.54
CA LEU A 547 5.15 8.43 -13.47
C LEU A 547 4.31 7.40 -14.25
N GLY A 548 3.02 7.71 -14.51
CA GLY A 548 2.16 6.89 -15.36
C GLY A 548 2.50 7.01 -16.85
N GLN A 549 3.25 8.04 -17.28
CA GLN A 549 3.57 8.25 -18.69
C GLN A 549 4.50 7.18 -19.27
N ALA A 550 5.48 6.68 -18.51
CA ALA A 550 6.37 5.61 -18.97
C ALA A 550 5.65 4.28 -19.16
N THR A 551 4.65 3.98 -18.33
CA THR A 551 3.77 2.81 -18.49
C THR A 551 2.70 3.01 -19.56
N LEU A 552 2.30 4.26 -19.83
CA LEU A 552 1.38 4.61 -20.92
C LEU A 552 2.07 4.68 -22.28
N ALA A 553 3.39 4.86 -22.34
CA ALA A 553 4.13 5.00 -23.59
C ALA A 553 3.99 3.78 -24.53
N PRO A 554 4.10 2.52 -24.05
CA PRO A 554 3.79 1.34 -24.87
C PRO A 554 2.35 1.31 -25.41
N SER A 555 1.39 1.89 -24.68
CA SER A 555 -0.01 1.95 -25.11
C SER A 555 -0.25 2.97 -26.25
N GLY A 556 0.72 3.83 -26.55
CA GLY A 556 0.63 4.85 -27.61
C GLY A 556 -0.36 5.99 -27.33
N VAL A 557 -0.99 6.04 -26.15
CA VAL A 557 -1.87 7.13 -25.71
C VAL A 557 -1.01 8.30 -25.26
N GLY A 558 -1.14 9.46 -25.94
CA GLY A 558 -0.37 10.69 -25.63
C GLY A 558 0.70 11.06 -26.66
N ALA A 559 1.01 10.19 -27.62
CA ALA A 559 2.02 10.43 -28.67
C ALA A 559 1.57 11.39 -29.81
N PHE A 560 0.48 12.14 -29.60
CA PHE A 560 -0.12 13.03 -30.61
C PHE A 560 0.56 14.41 -30.68
N SER A 561 1.37 14.79 -29.70
CA SER A 561 2.13 16.03 -29.71
C SER A 561 3.52 15.82 -30.33
N GLY A 562 3.73 16.29 -31.56
CA GLY A 562 5.06 16.38 -32.18
C GLY A 562 5.43 15.29 -33.19
N ILE A 563 4.60 14.26 -33.37
CA ILE A 563 4.81 13.20 -34.36
C ILE A 563 3.71 13.30 -35.44
N GLY A 564 4.05 13.04 -36.71
CA GLY A 564 3.07 13.06 -37.81
C GLY A 564 1.88 12.12 -37.56
N VAL A 565 0.68 12.50 -38.00
CA VAL A 565 -0.60 11.80 -37.74
C VAL A 565 -0.50 10.30 -38.06
N LEU A 566 0.18 9.93 -39.15
CA LEU A 566 0.37 8.53 -39.54
C LEU A 566 1.20 7.73 -38.54
N SER A 567 2.26 8.32 -38.00
CA SER A 567 3.11 7.70 -36.98
C SER A 567 2.39 7.59 -35.63
N ALA A 568 1.58 8.59 -35.27
CA ALA A 568 0.76 8.53 -34.05
C ALA A 568 -0.32 7.43 -34.13
N VAL A 569 -0.99 7.29 -35.27
CA VAL A 569 -1.94 6.19 -35.52
C VAL A 569 -1.22 4.84 -35.54
N GLY A 570 -0.03 4.77 -36.13
CA GLY A 570 0.81 3.57 -36.13
C GLY A 570 1.18 3.13 -34.71
N LEU A 571 1.63 4.06 -33.86
CA LEU A 571 1.99 3.79 -32.48
C LEU A 571 0.77 3.37 -31.64
N PHE A 572 -0.39 3.98 -31.89
CA PHE A 572 -1.65 3.62 -31.23
C PHE A 572 -2.12 2.19 -31.55
N LEU A 573 -1.90 1.73 -32.79
CA LEU A 573 -2.31 0.39 -33.24
C LEU A 573 -1.23 -0.69 -33.09
N ALA A 574 0.03 -0.32 -32.89
CA ALA A 574 1.12 -1.29 -32.74
C ALA A 574 0.91 -2.29 -31.59
N PRO A 575 0.37 -1.91 -30.42
CA PRO A 575 0.04 -2.86 -29.35
C PRO A 575 -0.99 -3.91 -29.76
N LEU A 576 -1.93 -3.59 -30.67
CA LEU A 576 -2.89 -4.58 -31.16
C LEU A 576 -2.17 -5.74 -31.87
N VAL A 577 -1.19 -5.44 -32.72
CA VAL A 577 -0.41 -6.46 -33.41
C VAL A 577 0.35 -7.30 -32.39
N LEU A 578 0.99 -6.67 -31.41
CA LEU A 578 1.69 -7.37 -30.34
C LEU A 578 0.76 -8.33 -29.61
N HIS A 579 -0.37 -7.84 -29.08
CA HIS A 579 -1.28 -8.65 -28.29
C HIS A 579 -1.89 -9.80 -29.10
N VAL A 580 -2.20 -9.59 -30.38
CA VAL A 580 -2.70 -10.66 -31.27
C VAL A 580 -1.63 -11.72 -31.51
N VAL A 581 -0.37 -11.33 -31.73
CA VAL A 581 0.74 -12.26 -31.96
C VAL A 581 1.05 -13.06 -30.71
N THR A 582 1.23 -12.41 -29.55
CA THR A 582 1.59 -13.11 -28.31
C THR A 582 0.45 -13.97 -27.78
N ALA A 583 -0.80 -13.52 -27.88
CA ALA A 583 -1.98 -14.34 -27.56
C ALA A 583 -2.15 -15.50 -28.56
N GLY A 584 -1.82 -15.30 -29.84
CA GLY A 584 -1.83 -16.36 -30.86
C GLY A 584 -0.79 -17.46 -30.56
N LEU A 585 0.42 -17.07 -30.16
CA LEU A 585 1.49 -18.00 -29.78
C LEU A 585 1.09 -18.84 -28.56
N THR A 586 0.58 -18.19 -27.51
CA THR A 586 0.13 -18.90 -26.29
C THR A 586 -1.09 -19.79 -26.56
N ALA A 587 -2.03 -19.36 -27.40
CA ALA A 587 -3.17 -20.18 -27.81
C ALA A 587 -2.74 -21.43 -28.59
N LEU A 588 -1.73 -21.32 -29.47
CA LEU A 588 -1.16 -22.48 -30.18
C LEU A 588 -0.53 -23.48 -29.20
N GLY A 589 0.20 -23.02 -28.19
CA GLY A 589 0.73 -23.88 -27.14
C GLY A 589 -0.38 -24.53 -26.32
N ALA A 590 -1.38 -23.75 -25.90
CA ALA A 590 -2.55 -24.21 -25.15
C ALA A 590 -3.37 -25.28 -25.88
N SER A 591 -3.46 -25.21 -27.21
CA SER A 591 -4.18 -26.21 -28.01
C SER A 591 -3.54 -27.61 -27.99
N ARG A 592 -2.26 -27.72 -27.63
CA ARG A 592 -1.53 -28.98 -27.59
C ARG A 592 -1.60 -29.64 -26.21
N ASP A 593 -0.94 -29.04 -25.23
CA ASP A 593 -0.79 -29.57 -23.87
C ASP A 593 -0.23 -28.50 -22.92
N GLY A 594 -0.22 -28.79 -21.62
CA GLY A 594 0.25 -27.86 -20.59
C GLY A 594 1.74 -27.48 -20.67
N ARG A 595 2.62 -28.35 -21.17
CA ARG A 595 4.04 -28.02 -21.34
C ARG A 595 4.24 -27.10 -22.54
N SER A 596 3.57 -27.41 -23.64
CA SER A 596 3.54 -26.54 -24.82
C SER A 596 2.98 -25.15 -24.49
N TYR A 597 1.92 -25.09 -23.67
CA TYR A 597 1.40 -23.83 -23.13
C TYR A 597 2.47 -23.05 -22.35
N ALA A 598 3.10 -23.67 -21.35
CA ALA A 598 4.12 -23.01 -20.54
C ALA A 598 5.31 -22.51 -21.36
N ALA A 599 5.81 -23.30 -22.32
CA ALA A 599 6.89 -22.89 -23.21
C ALA A 599 6.48 -21.70 -24.10
N SER A 600 5.30 -21.77 -24.71
CA SER A 600 4.77 -20.68 -25.55
C SER A 600 4.49 -19.40 -24.76
N PHE A 601 4.09 -19.54 -23.49
CA PHE A 601 3.91 -18.43 -22.55
C PHE A 601 5.22 -17.70 -22.28
N VAL A 602 6.31 -18.42 -21.98
CA VAL A 602 7.63 -17.80 -21.80
C VAL A 602 8.07 -17.06 -23.05
N VAL A 603 7.90 -17.66 -24.24
CA VAL A 603 8.25 -17.00 -25.51
C VAL A 603 7.41 -15.74 -25.72
N ALA A 604 6.11 -15.79 -25.44
CA ALA A 604 5.23 -14.62 -25.55
C ALA A 604 5.65 -13.48 -24.60
N VAL A 605 5.99 -13.80 -23.35
CA VAL A 605 6.49 -12.82 -22.37
C VAL A 605 7.79 -12.17 -22.84
N LEU A 606 8.73 -12.95 -23.36
CA LEU A 606 10.01 -12.43 -23.87
C LEU A 606 9.79 -11.50 -25.07
N LEU A 607 8.93 -11.88 -26.02
CA LEU A 607 8.58 -11.06 -27.18
C LEU A 607 7.91 -9.75 -26.76
N HIS A 608 6.98 -9.82 -25.81
CA HIS A 608 6.30 -8.65 -25.27
C HIS A 608 7.27 -7.72 -24.54
N THR A 609 8.11 -8.27 -23.65
CA THR A 609 9.13 -7.49 -22.93
C THR A 609 10.08 -6.80 -23.91
N ALA A 610 10.53 -7.51 -24.95
CA ALA A 610 11.41 -6.95 -25.98
C ALA A 610 10.73 -5.82 -26.76
N TYR A 611 9.44 -5.97 -27.10
CA TYR A 611 8.66 -4.91 -27.73
C TYR A 611 8.57 -3.68 -26.81
N ASN A 612 8.16 -3.87 -25.55
CA ASN A 612 8.01 -2.76 -24.59
C ASN A 612 9.33 -2.02 -24.39
N LEU A 613 10.44 -2.75 -24.24
CA LEU A 613 11.77 -2.16 -24.10
C LEU A 613 12.18 -1.37 -25.35
N THR A 614 11.87 -1.89 -26.54
CA THR A 614 12.16 -1.20 -27.81
C THR A 614 11.37 0.09 -27.92
N VAL A 615 10.08 0.07 -27.57
CA VAL A 615 9.20 1.24 -27.64
C VAL A 615 9.63 2.30 -26.63
N VAL A 616 9.90 1.93 -25.38
CA VAL A 616 10.38 2.85 -24.35
C VAL A 616 11.71 3.47 -24.77
N ASN A 617 12.70 2.67 -25.17
CA ASN A 617 14.01 3.19 -25.60
C ASN A 617 13.93 4.09 -26.85
N ALA A 618 12.96 3.88 -27.73
CA ALA A 618 12.78 4.69 -28.93
C ALA A 618 12.03 6.01 -28.68
N LEU A 619 11.18 6.06 -27.64
CA LEU A 619 10.33 7.22 -27.34
C LEU A 619 10.85 8.11 -26.21
N GLY A 620 11.79 7.63 -25.40
CA GLY A 620 12.40 8.38 -24.29
C GLY A 620 11.73 8.06 -22.97
#